data_AF-A0A352S841-F1
#
_entry.id   AF-A0A352S841-F1
#
_cell.length_a   1.000
_cell.length_b   1.000
_cell.length_c   1.000
_cell.angle_alpha   90.00
_cell.angle_beta   90.00
_cell.angle_gamma   90.00
#
_symmetry.space_group_name_H-M   'P 1'
#
loop_
_entity.id
_entity.type
_entity.pdbx_description
1 polymer ?
#
loop_
_entity_poly.entity_id
_entity_poly.type
_entity_poly.pdbx_seq_one_letter_code
_entity_poly.pdbx_strand_id
1 'polypeptide(L)'
;MTKATTTRNDRPAWIVPDWPAPAWVRALSTTRHGGVSAGPYGLADGSAGGLNLGTHVGDDPAAVAGNRQRLVGHLPAMPRWLDQVHGCGVVTADGVMDGVPQADASIATESGHVCAIMTADCLPVLLCDAAGTVVGAAHAGWRGLCDGVIEATLARMAAHAGPNPTWLAWLGPAIGPTAFEV
;
A
#
# COMPACT_ATOMS: atom_id res chain seq x y z
N MET A 1 20.59 -1.28 40.10
CA MET A 1 19.49 -0.81 39.22
C MET A 1 20.00 -0.83 37.79
N THR A 2 19.71 -1.91 37.10
CA THR A 2 20.20 -2.21 35.74
C THR A 2 19.44 -1.33 34.75
N LYS A 3 20.14 -0.47 34.01
CA LYS A 3 19.56 0.30 32.91
C LYS A 3 19.12 -0.68 31.84
N ALA A 4 17.82 -0.67 31.52
CA ALA A 4 17.29 -1.42 30.40
C ALA A 4 17.90 -0.88 29.10
N THR A 5 18.68 -1.73 28.44
CA THR A 5 19.19 -1.51 27.09
C THR A 5 18.00 -1.54 26.14
N THR A 6 17.55 -0.38 25.65
CA THR A 6 16.59 -0.32 24.55
C THR A 6 17.31 -0.81 23.30
N THR A 7 17.09 -2.06 22.92
CA THR A 7 17.62 -2.62 21.68
C THR A 7 17.06 -1.86 20.49
N ARG A 8 17.95 -1.37 19.63
CA ARG A 8 17.70 -0.52 18.46
C ARG A 8 16.99 -1.24 17.30
N ASN A 9 16.11 -2.22 17.58
CA ASN A 9 15.63 -3.18 16.58
C ASN A 9 14.10 -3.25 16.40
N ASP A 10 13.34 -2.33 17.00
CA ASP A 10 11.85 -2.37 16.99
C ASP A 10 11.20 -1.32 16.08
N ARG A 11 11.93 -0.74 15.10
CA ARG A 11 11.26 -0.04 14.01
C ARG A 11 10.87 -1.08 12.97
N PRO A 12 9.58 -1.29 12.72
CA PRO A 12 9.19 -2.16 11.62
C PRO A 12 9.78 -1.57 10.34
N ALA A 13 10.41 -2.42 9.54
CA ALA A 13 11.11 -2.00 8.34
C ALA A 13 10.08 -1.68 7.25
N TRP A 14 9.42 -0.54 7.34
CA TRP A 14 8.69 0.05 6.23
C TRP A 14 9.36 1.34 5.79
N ILE A 15 9.09 1.69 4.55
CA ILE A 15 9.48 2.94 3.94
C ILE A 15 8.36 3.94 4.22
N VAL A 16 8.71 5.09 4.77
CA VAL A 16 7.81 6.25 4.82
C VAL A 16 8.12 7.09 3.59
N PRO A 17 7.13 7.43 2.76
CA PRO A 17 7.34 8.29 1.59
C PRO A 17 8.05 9.59 1.95
N ASP A 18 9.15 9.87 1.26
CA ASP A 18 9.84 11.16 1.29
C ASP A 18 9.20 12.07 0.23
N TRP A 19 8.18 12.82 0.66
CA TRP A 19 7.35 13.68 -0.18
C TRP A 19 6.79 14.85 0.63
N PRO A 20 6.41 15.98 0.01
CA PRO A 20 5.95 17.17 0.73
C PRO A 20 4.47 17.10 1.15
N ALA A 21 3.92 15.91 1.38
CA ALA A 21 2.52 15.76 1.76
C ALA A 21 2.22 16.39 3.13
N PRO A 22 0.99 16.88 3.35
CA PRO A 22 0.59 17.43 4.64
C PRO A 22 0.77 16.44 5.78
N ALA A 23 1.10 16.91 6.98
CA ALA A 23 1.44 16.05 8.12
C ALA A 23 0.30 15.09 8.57
N TRP A 24 -0.95 15.41 8.23
CA TRP A 24 -2.13 14.56 8.49
C TRP A 24 -2.36 13.49 7.41
N VAL A 25 -1.73 13.60 6.24
CA VAL A 25 -1.66 12.52 5.26
C VAL A 25 -0.58 11.55 5.72
N ARG A 26 -0.99 10.34 6.07
CA ARG A 26 -0.10 9.26 6.50
C ARG A 26 0.04 8.23 5.40
N ALA A 27 1.27 7.83 5.12
CA ALA A 27 1.57 6.82 4.12
C ALA A 27 2.75 5.96 4.58
N LEU A 28 2.75 4.70 4.17
CA LEU A 28 3.86 3.76 4.34
C LEU A 28 3.88 2.75 3.20
N SER A 29 5.02 2.13 2.98
CA SER A 29 5.20 0.96 2.13
C SER A 29 5.93 -0.11 2.92
N THR A 30 5.28 -1.26 3.12
CA THR A 30 5.87 -2.37 3.85
C THR A 30 7.07 -2.94 3.10
N THR A 31 8.08 -3.42 3.81
CA THR A 31 9.07 -4.34 3.22
C THR A 31 8.69 -5.78 3.52
N ARG A 32 9.49 -6.73 3.03
CA ARG A 32 9.30 -8.14 3.36
C ARG A 32 9.60 -8.49 4.82
N HIS A 33 10.16 -7.59 5.63
CA HIS A 33 10.57 -7.91 7.00
C HIS A 33 9.44 -7.69 8.03
N GLY A 34 9.50 -8.43 9.14
CA GLY A 34 8.66 -8.20 10.32
C GLY A 34 7.39 -9.05 10.40
N GLY A 35 7.28 -10.07 9.55
CA GLY A 35 6.16 -11.00 9.57
C GLY A 35 6.51 -12.38 10.14
N VAL A 36 5.71 -13.37 9.80
CA VAL A 36 5.86 -14.77 10.26
C VAL A 36 5.89 -15.78 9.12
N SER A 37 5.75 -15.33 7.87
CA SER A 37 5.79 -16.22 6.70
C SER A 37 7.20 -16.80 6.50
N ALA A 38 7.25 -17.96 5.85
CA ALA A 38 8.47 -18.74 5.64
C ALA A 38 8.56 -19.25 4.19
N GLY A 39 9.66 -19.94 3.86
CA GLY A 39 9.88 -20.48 2.51
C GLY A 39 9.92 -19.36 1.46
N PRO A 40 9.21 -19.49 0.32
CA PRO A 40 9.14 -18.45 -0.71
C PRO A 40 8.64 -17.08 -0.21
N TYR A 41 7.87 -17.10 0.88
CA TYR A 41 7.26 -15.92 1.49
C TYR A 41 8.09 -15.38 2.67
N GLY A 42 9.25 -15.98 2.97
CA GLY A 42 10.18 -15.59 4.03
C GLY A 42 11.08 -14.40 3.68
N LEU A 43 12.27 -14.33 4.26
CA LEU A 43 13.30 -13.33 3.94
C LEU A 43 14.15 -13.74 2.72
N ALA A 44 14.92 -12.79 2.19
CA ALA A 44 15.69 -12.98 0.96
C ALA A 44 16.85 -13.98 1.12
N ASP A 45 17.34 -14.17 2.34
CA ASP A 45 18.37 -15.14 2.70
C ASP A 45 17.79 -16.56 2.94
N GLY A 46 16.49 -16.76 2.74
CA GLY A 46 15.79 -18.01 2.96
C GLY A 46 15.31 -18.23 4.40
N SER A 47 15.55 -17.29 5.32
CA SER A 47 15.03 -17.41 6.69
C SER A 47 13.51 -17.16 6.74
N ALA A 48 12.86 -17.62 7.80
CA ALA A 48 11.50 -17.19 8.14
C ALA A 48 11.48 -15.71 8.59
N GLY A 49 10.28 -15.15 8.74
CA GLY A 49 10.07 -13.78 9.22
C GLY A 49 9.55 -12.81 8.15
N GLY A 50 9.04 -13.37 7.05
CA GLY A 50 8.51 -12.60 5.94
C GLY A 50 7.12 -12.03 6.21
N LEU A 51 6.87 -10.79 5.77
CA LEU A 51 5.61 -10.06 5.91
C LEU A 51 4.75 -10.17 4.65
N ASN A 52 4.40 -11.39 4.24
CA ASN A 52 3.48 -11.58 3.13
C ASN A 52 2.05 -11.18 3.53
N LEU A 53 1.43 -10.32 2.73
CA LEU A 53 0.08 -9.80 2.93
C LEU A 53 -0.92 -10.36 1.90
N GLY A 54 -0.45 -11.09 0.89
CA GLY A 54 -1.26 -11.63 -0.20
C GLY A 54 -1.96 -12.93 0.18
N THR A 55 -3.28 -12.97 0.01
CA THR A 55 -4.13 -14.14 0.33
C THR A 55 -4.30 -15.11 -0.84
N HIS A 56 -3.79 -14.77 -2.02
CA HIS A 56 -4.04 -15.50 -3.27
C HIS A 56 -2.74 -16.04 -3.91
N VAL A 57 -1.62 -16.03 -3.17
CA VAL A 57 -0.30 -16.38 -3.69
C VAL A 57 0.22 -17.74 -3.23
N GLY A 58 -0.55 -18.48 -2.42
CA GLY A 58 -0.23 -19.85 -1.97
C GLY A 58 0.47 -19.96 -0.60
N ASP A 59 0.60 -18.86 0.14
CA ASP A 59 1.15 -18.89 1.51
C ASP A 59 0.14 -19.48 2.52
N ASP A 60 0.63 -19.83 3.71
CA ASP A 60 -0.21 -20.28 4.83
C ASP A 60 -1.22 -19.18 5.22
N PRO A 61 -2.54 -19.42 5.11
CA PRO A 61 -3.56 -18.45 5.47
C PRO A 61 -3.44 -17.92 6.91
N ALA A 62 -2.96 -18.74 7.86
CA ALA A 62 -2.75 -18.31 9.24
C ALA A 62 -1.58 -17.34 9.36
N ALA A 63 -0.49 -17.57 8.61
CA ALA A 63 0.65 -16.66 8.54
C ALA A 63 0.25 -15.31 7.93
N VAL A 64 -0.49 -15.32 6.81
CA VAL A 64 -0.98 -14.11 6.14
C VAL A 64 -1.93 -13.33 7.05
N ALA A 65 -2.86 -14.01 7.73
CA ALA A 65 -3.75 -13.37 8.71
C ALA A 65 -2.95 -12.72 9.86
N GLY A 66 -1.94 -13.41 10.39
CA GLY A 66 -1.03 -12.86 11.40
C GLY A 66 -0.25 -11.64 10.93
N ASN A 67 0.25 -11.65 9.69
CA ASN A 67 0.95 -10.52 9.08
C ASN A 67 0.04 -9.31 8.89
N ARG A 68 -1.20 -9.51 8.41
CA ARG A 68 -2.19 -8.43 8.30
C ARG A 68 -2.52 -7.83 9.67
N GLN A 69 -2.67 -8.64 10.71
CA GLN A 69 -2.90 -8.15 12.07
C GLN A 69 -1.72 -7.34 12.62
N ARG A 70 -0.47 -7.78 12.36
CA ARG A 70 0.74 -7.02 12.71
C ARG A 70 0.73 -5.65 12.06
N LEU A 71 0.39 -5.58 10.77
CA LEU A 71 0.30 -4.31 10.04
C LEU A 71 -0.77 -3.38 10.63
N VAL A 72 -1.95 -3.91 10.97
CA VAL A 72 -3.05 -3.12 11.57
C VAL A 72 -2.67 -2.46 12.88
N GLY A 73 -1.78 -3.06 13.68
CA GLY A 73 -1.26 -2.43 14.90
C GLY A 73 -0.57 -1.08 14.69
N HIS A 74 -0.32 -0.68 13.44
CA HIS A 74 0.35 0.56 13.05
C HIS A 74 -0.50 1.46 12.15
N LEU A 75 -1.76 1.09 11.92
CA LEU A 75 -2.70 1.79 11.05
C LEU A 75 -3.94 2.22 11.85
N PRO A 76 -4.66 3.25 11.40
CA PRO A 76 -5.89 3.67 12.08
C PRO A 76 -7.03 2.64 11.93
N ALA A 77 -6.97 1.78 10.91
CA ALA A 77 -7.94 0.73 10.64
C ALA A 77 -7.33 -0.39 9.78
N MET A 78 -8.07 -1.49 9.62
CA MET A 78 -7.74 -2.53 8.65
C MET A 78 -7.69 -1.93 7.22
N PRO A 79 -6.60 -2.16 6.45
CA PRO A 79 -6.54 -1.79 5.05
C PRO A 79 -7.76 -2.28 4.25
N ARG A 80 -8.24 -1.43 3.34
CA ARG A 80 -9.25 -1.79 2.36
C ARG A 80 -8.59 -2.51 1.19
N TRP A 81 -8.46 -3.83 1.33
CA TRP A 81 -7.88 -4.69 0.30
C TRP A 81 -8.73 -4.71 -0.98
N LEU A 82 -8.06 -4.87 -2.11
CA LEU A 82 -8.67 -4.98 -3.43
C LEU A 82 -8.33 -6.35 -4.05
N ASP A 83 -9.22 -6.83 -4.92
CA ASP A 83 -8.95 -7.90 -5.85
C ASP A 83 -8.37 -7.27 -7.13
N GLN A 84 -7.05 -7.14 -7.15
CA GLN A 84 -6.29 -6.45 -8.19
C GLN A 84 -6.23 -7.32 -9.46
N VAL A 85 -6.70 -6.77 -10.58
CA VAL A 85 -6.82 -7.49 -11.86
C VAL A 85 -5.99 -6.87 -12.97
N HIS A 86 -5.08 -5.95 -12.63
CA HIS A 86 -4.26 -5.17 -13.57
C HIS A 86 -5.09 -4.31 -14.53
N GLY A 87 -6.26 -3.84 -14.08
CA GLY A 87 -7.11 -2.90 -14.80
C GLY A 87 -6.99 -1.46 -14.28
N CYS A 88 -8.02 -0.65 -14.54
CA CYS A 88 -8.11 0.76 -14.16
C CYS A 88 -9.29 1.06 -13.21
N GLY A 89 -9.92 0.04 -12.64
CA GLY A 89 -11.04 0.21 -11.71
C GLY A 89 -10.63 0.91 -10.42
N VAL A 90 -11.40 1.93 -10.01
CA VAL A 90 -11.15 2.73 -8.81
C VAL A 90 -12.35 2.65 -7.87
N VAL A 91 -12.11 2.32 -6.60
CA VAL A 91 -13.15 2.31 -5.55
C VAL A 91 -12.94 3.39 -4.50
N THR A 92 -13.97 3.71 -3.73
CA THR A 92 -13.86 4.58 -2.56
C THR A 92 -13.78 3.71 -1.30
N ALA A 93 -12.77 3.94 -0.47
CA ALA A 93 -12.46 3.19 0.74
C ALA A 93 -13.22 3.69 1.99
N ASP A 94 -13.94 4.81 1.85
CA ASP A 94 -14.79 5.42 2.87
C ASP A 94 -15.95 4.48 3.24
N GLY A 95 -16.38 4.52 4.50
CA GLY A 95 -17.48 3.69 5.00
C GLY A 95 -17.19 2.18 5.06
N VAL A 96 -18.25 1.38 5.02
CA VAL A 96 -18.21 -0.10 5.06
C VAL A 96 -18.08 -0.62 3.62
N MET A 97 -17.21 -1.61 3.43
CA MET A 97 -17.06 -2.31 2.15
C MET A 97 -17.56 -3.74 2.28
N ASP A 98 -18.41 -4.14 1.33
CA ASP A 98 -18.88 -5.52 1.22
C ASP A 98 -17.85 -6.36 0.47
N GLY A 99 -17.21 -7.28 1.19
CA GLY A 99 -16.20 -8.17 0.61
C GLY A 99 -14.94 -7.43 0.13
N VAL A 100 -14.29 -8.01 -0.89
CA VAL A 100 -13.07 -7.49 -1.52
C VAL A 100 -13.43 -7.13 -2.96
N PRO A 101 -13.55 -5.83 -3.31
CA PRO A 101 -13.98 -5.45 -4.65
C PRO A 101 -12.86 -5.63 -5.67
N GLN A 102 -13.25 -5.94 -6.91
CA GLN A 102 -12.35 -6.00 -8.04
C GLN A 102 -11.97 -4.58 -8.48
N ALA A 103 -10.73 -4.17 -8.22
CA ALA A 103 -10.19 -2.86 -8.54
C ALA A 103 -8.67 -2.84 -8.41
N ASP A 104 -8.04 -1.88 -9.05
CA ASP A 104 -6.58 -1.69 -8.99
C ASP A 104 -6.20 -0.35 -8.33
N ALA A 105 -7.18 0.46 -7.97
CA ALA A 105 -6.96 1.65 -7.15
C ALA A 105 -8.09 1.89 -6.16
N SER A 106 -7.77 2.63 -5.11
CA SER A 106 -8.76 3.15 -4.17
C SER A 106 -8.46 4.58 -3.78
N ILE A 107 -9.50 5.33 -3.42
CA ILE A 107 -9.40 6.66 -2.83
C ILE A 107 -10.07 6.71 -1.46
N ALA A 108 -9.64 7.62 -0.59
CA ALA A 108 -10.33 7.94 0.65
C ALA A 108 -10.47 9.45 0.79
N THR A 109 -11.64 9.88 1.21
CA THR A 109 -12.00 11.29 1.43
C THR A 109 -12.30 11.58 2.90
N GLU A 110 -12.41 10.52 3.72
CA GLU A 110 -12.60 10.60 5.16
C GLU A 110 -11.38 10.07 5.92
N SER A 111 -11.11 10.67 7.09
CA SER A 111 -10.03 10.21 7.97
C SER A 111 -10.37 8.85 8.58
N GLY A 112 -9.33 8.03 8.84
CA GLY A 112 -9.48 6.71 9.45
C GLY A 112 -9.66 5.56 8.45
N HIS A 113 -9.80 5.87 7.16
CA HIS A 113 -9.82 4.89 6.08
C HIS A 113 -8.42 4.69 5.49
N VAL A 114 -8.06 3.43 5.19
CA VAL A 114 -6.73 3.07 4.69
C VAL A 114 -6.86 2.48 3.29
N CYS A 115 -6.51 3.27 2.28
CA CYS A 115 -6.28 2.78 0.92
C CYS A 115 -5.06 1.86 0.89
N ALA A 116 -5.18 0.69 0.25
CA ALA A 116 -4.07 -0.22 0.10
C ALA A 116 -4.08 -0.95 -1.23
N ILE A 117 -2.87 -1.19 -1.73
CA ILE A 117 -2.56 -1.99 -2.90
C ILE A 117 -1.38 -2.89 -2.55
N MET A 118 -1.34 -4.07 -3.13
CA MET A 118 -0.29 -5.08 -2.93
C MET A 118 0.58 -5.18 -4.18
N THR A 119 1.89 -5.22 -3.99
CA THR A 119 2.86 -5.27 -5.08
C THR A 119 4.00 -6.22 -4.76
N ALA A 120 4.47 -6.91 -5.78
CA ALA A 120 5.82 -7.42 -5.93
C ALA A 120 6.15 -7.19 -7.41
N ASP A 121 7.09 -6.30 -7.69
CA ASP A 121 7.46 -5.77 -9.03
C ASP A 121 6.59 -4.64 -9.60
N CYS A 122 5.26 -4.77 -9.64
CA CYS A 122 4.39 -3.70 -10.18
C CYS A 122 4.54 -2.39 -9.39
N LEU A 123 4.39 -1.23 -10.06
CA LEU A 123 4.61 0.09 -9.45
C LEU A 123 3.46 0.47 -8.49
N PRO A 124 3.71 0.65 -7.19
CA PRO A 124 2.76 1.29 -6.29
C PRO A 124 2.84 2.81 -6.43
N VAL A 125 1.70 3.47 -6.65
CA VAL A 125 1.61 4.95 -6.68
C VAL A 125 0.70 5.40 -5.55
N LEU A 126 1.24 6.20 -4.62
CA LEU A 126 0.45 6.87 -3.60
C LEU A 126 0.21 8.31 -4.02
N LEU A 127 -1.01 8.79 -3.84
CA LEU A 127 -1.49 10.08 -4.32
C LEU A 127 -2.16 10.84 -3.18
N CYS A 128 -1.99 12.16 -3.16
CA CYS A 128 -2.88 13.06 -2.43
C CYS A 128 -2.95 14.41 -3.14
N ASP A 129 -3.95 15.23 -2.84
CA ASP A 129 -3.87 16.65 -3.16
C ASP A 129 -2.98 17.37 -2.13
N ALA A 130 -2.45 18.55 -2.50
CA ALA A 130 -1.56 19.32 -1.63
C ALA A 130 -2.25 19.88 -0.37
N ALA A 131 -3.59 19.97 -0.34
CA ALA A 131 -4.35 20.32 0.86
C ALA A 131 -4.69 19.07 1.71
N GLY A 132 -4.38 17.85 1.23
CA GLY A 132 -4.58 16.60 1.95
C GLY A 132 -6.04 16.34 2.29
N THR A 133 -6.96 16.72 1.39
CA THR A 133 -8.40 16.48 1.50
C THR A 133 -8.82 15.15 0.91
N VAL A 134 -8.01 14.58 0.02
CA VAL A 134 -8.24 13.26 -0.58
C VAL A 134 -6.90 12.53 -0.78
N VAL A 135 -6.90 11.23 -0.50
CA VAL A 135 -5.77 10.33 -0.74
C VAL A 135 -6.15 9.23 -1.70
N GLY A 136 -5.17 8.66 -2.39
CA GLY A 136 -5.35 7.52 -3.28
C GLY A 136 -4.15 6.58 -3.27
N ALA A 137 -4.40 5.32 -3.60
CA ALA A 137 -3.37 4.31 -3.83
C ALA A 137 -3.72 3.52 -5.08
N ALA A 138 -2.79 3.44 -6.03
CA ALA A 138 -2.98 2.80 -7.33
C ALA A 138 -1.90 1.74 -7.59
N HIS A 139 -2.34 0.55 -8.01
CA HIS A 139 -1.55 -0.55 -8.51
C HIS A 139 -1.30 -0.35 -10.01
N ALA A 140 -0.11 0.15 -10.34
CA ALA A 140 0.28 0.46 -11.70
C ALA A 140 1.23 -0.61 -12.27
N GLY A 141 0.73 -1.85 -12.39
CA GLY A 141 1.36 -2.84 -13.27
C GLY A 141 1.31 -2.38 -14.73
N TRP A 142 2.16 -2.93 -15.61
CA TRP A 142 2.33 -2.41 -16.98
C TRP A 142 1.02 -2.25 -17.76
N ARG A 143 0.05 -3.17 -17.59
CA ARG A 143 -1.29 -3.11 -18.22
C ARG A 143 -2.09 -1.91 -17.71
N GLY A 144 -2.34 -1.87 -16.40
CA GLY A 144 -3.08 -0.77 -15.77
C GLY A 144 -2.41 0.58 -15.97
N LEU A 145 -1.08 0.63 -15.98
CA LEU A 145 -0.32 1.85 -16.29
C LEU A 145 -0.53 2.30 -17.75
N CYS A 146 -0.52 1.38 -18.70
CA CYS A 146 -0.81 1.67 -20.11
C CYS A 146 -2.28 2.08 -20.33
N ASP A 147 -3.20 1.48 -19.58
CA ASP A 147 -4.65 1.70 -19.70
C ASP A 147 -5.17 2.89 -18.88
N GLY A 148 -4.29 3.55 -18.12
CA GLY A 148 -4.59 4.82 -17.45
C GLY A 148 -5.14 4.72 -16.02
N VAL A 149 -4.65 3.78 -15.20
CA VAL A 149 -5.08 3.63 -13.79
C VAL A 149 -4.77 4.87 -12.94
N ILE A 150 -3.68 5.59 -13.23
CA ILE A 150 -3.31 6.80 -12.49
C ILE A 150 -4.29 7.92 -12.83
N GLU A 151 -4.62 8.09 -14.10
CA GLU A 151 -5.56 9.07 -14.64
C GLU A 151 -6.97 8.80 -14.10
N ALA A 152 -7.40 7.53 -14.10
CA ALA A 152 -8.68 7.12 -13.51
C ALA A 152 -8.73 7.46 -12.01
N THR A 153 -7.64 7.23 -11.28
CA THR A 153 -7.54 7.56 -9.84
C THR A 153 -7.64 9.06 -9.62
N LEU A 154 -6.86 9.87 -10.34
CA LEU A 154 -6.91 11.34 -10.25
C LEU A 154 -8.27 11.91 -10.63
N ALA A 155 -8.92 11.37 -11.68
CA ALA A 155 -10.26 11.78 -12.07
C ALA A 155 -11.28 11.53 -10.96
N ARG A 156 -11.18 10.39 -10.26
CA ARG A 156 -12.03 10.09 -9.11
C ARG A 156 -11.73 11.00 -7.91
N MET A 157 -10.45 11.28 -7.62
CA MET A 157 -10.03 12.19 -6.56
C MET A 157 -10.47 13.63 -6.81
N ALA A 158 -10.46 14.09 -8.07
CA ALA A 158 -10.80 15.46 -8.46
C ALA A 158 -12.24 15.85 -8.06
N ALA A 159 -13.16 14.89 -7.96
CA ALA A 159 -14.52 15.13 -7.49
C ALA A 159 -14.60 15.55 -6.01
N HIS A 160 -13.51 15.38 -5.25
CA HIS A 160 -13.43 15.64 -3.82
C HIS A 160 -12.34 16.66 -3.45
N ALA A 161 -11.57 17.11 -4.44
CA ALA A 161 -10.55 18.13 -4.25
C ALA A 161 -11.10 19.53 -4.57
N GLY A 162 -10.40 20.56 -4.12
CA GLY A 162 -10.70 21.95 -4.48
C GLY A 162 -10.50 22.22 -5.99
N PRO A 163 -10.90 23.41 -6.49
CA PRO A 163 -10.67 23.77 -7.89
C PRO A 163 -9.17 23.83 -8.20
N ASN A 164 -8.76 23.25 -9.34
CA ASN A 164 -7.37 23.17 -9.80
C ASN A 164 -6.39 22.62 -8.74
N PRO A 165 -6.61 21.40 -8.26
CA PRO A 165 -5.79 20.83 -7.20
C PRO A 165 -4.35 20.62 -7.69
N THR A 166 -3.39 20.87 -6.80
CA THR A 166 -2.01 20.40 -6.99
C THR A 166 -1.93 18.98 -6.48
N TRP A 167 -1.60 18.04 -7.36
CA TRP A 167 -1.45 16.63 -7.00
C TRP A 167 -0.01 16.33 -6.58
N LEU A 168 0.12 15.56 -5.50
CA LEU A 168 1.37 14.97 -5.05
C LEU A 168 1.31 13.47 -5.33
N ALA A 169 2.39 12.94 -5.90
CA ALA A 169 2.54 11.52 -6.19
C ALA A 169 3.85 11.03 -5.59
N TRP A 170 3.80 9.87 -4.94
CA TRP A 170 4.97 9.12 -4.54
C TRP A 170 5.00 7.79 -5.28
N LEU A 171 6.14 7.54 -5.95
CA LEU A 171 6.42 6.31 -6.65
C LEU A 171 7.17 5.37 -5.71
N GLY A 172 6.52 4.28 -5.29
CA GLY A 172 7.12 3.35 -4.34
C GLY A 172 8.00 2.29 -5.00
N PRO A 173 8.49 1.32 -4.20
CA PRO A 173 9.37 0.26 -4.70
C PRO A 173 8.70 -0.57 -5.81
N ALA A 174 9.38 -0.67 -6.95
CA ALA A 174 8.95 -1.40 -8.13
C ALA A 174 10.16 -2.07 -8.80
N ILE A 175 9.91 -2.95 -9.77
CA ILE A 175 10.98 -3.48 -10.61
C ILE A 175 11.62 -2.34 -11.44
N GLY A 176 12.93 -2.23 -11.36
CA GLY A 176 13.69 -1.16 -12.02
C GLY A 176 14.03 -1.47 -13.47
N PRO A 177 14.47 -0.46 -14.25
CA PRO A 177 14.79 -0.61 -15.67
C PRO A 177 15.97 -1.56 -15.95
N THR A 178 16.81 -1.84 -14.95
CA THR A 178 17.92 -2.80 -15.06
C THR A 178 17.49 -4.26 -14.89
N ALA A 179 16.24 -4.51 -14.49
CA ALA A 179 15.70 -5.83 -14.19
C ALA A 179 14.40 -6.14 -14.95
N PHE A 180 13.72 -5.13 -15.51
CA PHE A 180 12.46 -5.30 -16.24
C PHE A 180 12.70 -5.38 -17.75
N GLU A 181 12.94 -6.59 -18.26
CA GLU A 181 13.00 -6.91 -19.69
C GLU A 181 11.58 -7.18 -20.23
N VAL A 182 11.24 -6.59 -21.38
CA VAL A 182 9.91 -6.67 -22.02
C VAL A 182 10.00 -6.89 -23.53
#